data_AF-A0AAP3E9C4-F1
#
_entry.id   AF-A0AAP3E9C4-F1
#
_cell.length_a   1.000
_cell.length_b   1.000
_cell.length_c   1.000
_cell.angle_alpha   90.00
_cell.angle_beta   90.00
_cell.angle_gamma   90.00
#
_symmetry.space_group_name_H-M   'P 1'
#
loop_
_entity.id
_entity.type
_entity.pdbx_description
1 polymer ?
#
loop_
_entity_poly.entity_id
_entity_poly.type
_entity_poly.pdbx_seq_one_letter_code
_entity_poly.pdbx_strand_id
1 'polypeptide(L)'
;MSATTNSASGVAVEPEKTQEIAEGAFTVPPSIKTDERWICFRIEERQDKTAKVPYNPSTPTQMYRCDPTDPEVAVTFDGAMDTVDRSRMVHGDDGLDGVGLQIRDGLVGVDLDDCVEQIDGEYRIDDWAYELIDAIDSFTEISPSSTGIHILVEAELDPSYKNKCDEIGVEIYDSNRFFTFTGRHVSGTPTSIESEVPGLVAAYQHTYLEEMDVPEDTTTHCANSDVQRSGEWGTFPGTVDYDELTDQEQQIVDAGCKYDDDFELLYNDAESAWNHPTKWAGGDKSRCDMSLISKICYWNFEADMIEFELDRTGIERVFMSGAIANRVKTQSRPDYVRYSIEKKLSEY
;
A
#
# COMPACT_ATOMS: atom_id res chain seq x y z
N MET A 1 -23.77 50.53 17.97
CA MET A 1 -22.92 49.40 18.39
C MET A 1 -23.32 48.23 17.50
N SER A 2 -22.55 47.99 16.45
CA SER A 2 -22.72 46.84 15.56
C SER A 2 -22.24 45.58 16.25
N ALA A 3 -23.05 44.53 16.23
CA ALA A 3 -22.61 43.17 16.50
C ALA A 3 -22.69 42.43 15.16
N THR A 4 -21.55 42.29 14.51
CA THR A 4 -21.37 41.48 13.31
C THR A 4 -21.21 40.04 13.77
N THR A 5 -22.19 39.18 13.49
CA THR A 5 -22.07 37.73 13.66
C THR A 5 -21.37 37.17 12.41
N ASN A 6 -20.08 36.81 12.56
CA ASN A 6 -19.38 35.97 11.58
C ASN A 6 -19.78 34.51 11.87
N SER A 7 -20.63 33.94 11.01
CA SER A 7 -20.79 32.49 10.90
C SER A 7 -19.79 31.99 9.86
N ALA A 8 -18.64 31.51 10.32
CA ALA A 8 -17.75 30.72 9.48
C ALA A 8 -18.35 29.32 9.38
N SER A 9 -19.08 29.04 8.29
CA SER A 9 -19.36 27.69 7.85
C SER A 9 -18.05 27.11 7.31
N GLY A 10 -17.35 26.34 8.14
CA GLY A 10 -16.28 25.46 7.65
C GLY A 10 -16.93 24.40 6.77
N VAL A 11 -16.88 24.62 5.46
CA VAL A 11 -17.09 23.56 4.49
C VAL A 11 -15.83 22.72 4.58
N ALA A 12 -15.95 21.49 5.11
CA ALA A 12 -14.91 20.49 4.92
C ALA A 12 -14.74 20.35 3.40
N VAL A 13 -13.57 20.73 2.90
CA VAL A 13 -13.19 20.44 1.52
C VAL A 13 -12.97 18.93 1.53
N GLU A 14 -13.89 18.17 0.94
CA GLU A 14 -13.64 16.75 0.66
C GLU A 14 -12.34 16.67 -0.16
N PRO A 15 -11.40 15.77 0.19
CA PRO A 15 -10.17 15.63 -0.57
C PRO A 15 -10.54 15.39 -2.05
N GLU A 16 -9.98 16.19 -2.95
CA GLU A 16 -10.23 15.99 -4.38
C GLU A 16 -9.54 14.69 -4.80
N LYS A 17 -10.28 13.80 -5.47
CA LYS A 17 -9.73 12.61 -6.14
C LYS A 17 -8.89 13.08 -7.33
N THR A 18 -7.57 13.08 -7.15
CA THR A 18 -6.59 13.77 -8.01
C THR A 18 -5.83 12.84 -8.95
N GLN A 19 -5.67 11.57 -8.60
CA GLN A 19 -4.95 10.59 -9.43
C GLN A 19 -5.89 9.89 -10.40
N GLU A 20 -5.44 9.63 -11.62
CA GLU A 20 -6.19 8.85 -12.61
C GLU A 20 -5.78 7.38 -12.54
N ILE A 21 -6.76 6.49 -12.56
CA ILE A 21 -6.56 5.05 -12.74
C ILE A 21 -7.37 4.55 -13.93
N ALA A 22 -6.90 3.49 -14.59
CA ALA A 22 -7.58 2.90 -15.73
C ALA A 22 -7.91 1.43 -15.47
N GLU A 23 -9.12 1.01 -15.83
CA GLU A 23 -9.49 -0.40 -15.81
C GLU A 23 -8.78 -1.15 -16.94
N GLY A 24 -8.05 -2.19 -16.57
CA GLY A 24 -7.32 -3.08 -17.47
C GLY A 24 -8.19 -4.22 -18.02
N ALA A 25 -7.54 -5.24 -18.55
CA ALA A 25 -8.24 -6.45 -18.97
C ALA A 25 -8.70 -7.25 -17.75
N PHE A 26 -9.84 -7.94 -17.89
CA PHE A 26 -10.29 -8.89 -16.88
C PHE A 26 -9.19 -9.90 -16.54
N THR A 27 -8.79 -9.94 -15.28
CA THR A 27 -7.65 -10.72 -14.82
C THR A 27 -8.00 -11.51 -13.57
N VAL A 28 -7.62 -12.78 -13.54
CA VAL A 28 -7.64 -13.62 -12.34
C VAL A 28 -6.21 -14.09 -12.11
N PRO A 29 -5.59 -13.79 -10.97
CA PRO A 29 -4.23 -14.22 -10.69
C PRO A 29 -4.11 -15.75 -10.80
N PRO A 30 -3.12 -16.27 -11.54
CA PRO A 30 -2.97 -17.71 -11.75
C PRO A 30 -2.85 -18.51 -10.44
N SER A 31 -2.23 -17.93 -9.41
CA SER A 31 -2.00 -18.55 -8.11
C SER A 31 -3.30 -18.94 -7.40
N ILE A 32 -4.36 -18.14 -7.52
CA ILE A 32 -5.64 -18.42 -6.85
C ILE A 32 -6.71 -18.99 -7.78
N LYS A 33 -6.52 -18.94 -9.10
CA LYS A 33 -7.56 -19.35 -10.06
C LYS A 33 -8.00 -20.81 -9.90
N THR A 34 -7.04 -21.71 -9.66
CA THR A 34 -7.29 -23.15 -9.50
C THR A 34 -7.47 -23.57 -8.05
N ASP A 35 -7.33 -22.66 -7.10
CA ASP A 35 -7.46 -22.97 -5.68
C ASP A 35 -8.93 -23.13 -5.28
N GLU A 36 -9.22 -24.10 -4.42
CA GLU A 36 -10.55 -24.30 -3.83
C GLU A 36 -10.78 -23.29 -2.69
N ARG A 37 -10.93 -22.02 -3.06
CA ARG A 37 -11.17 -20.88 -2.15
C ARG A 37 -12.25 -19.91 -2.66
N TRP A 38 -12.96 -20.28 -3.74
CA TRP A 38 -13.99 -19.44 -4.34
C TRP A 38 -15.38 -19.84 -3.87
N ILE A 39 -16.16 -18.83 -3.48
CA ILE A 39 -17.58 -18.95 -3.19
C ILE A 39 -18.40 -18.08 -4.15
N CYS A 40 -19.73 -18.09 -4.04
CA CYS A 40 -20.58 -17.15 -4.77
C CYS A 40 -21.20 -16.14 -3.80
N PHE A 41 -21.69 -15.01 -4.32
CA PHE A 41 -22.47 -14.07 -3.52
C PHE A 41 -23.66 -13.50 -4.28
N ARG A 42 -24.61 -12.96 -3.51
CA ARG A 42 -25.69 -12.13 -4.01
C ARG A 42 -25.77 -10.85 -3.17
N ILE A 43 -26.03 -9.72 -3.79
CA ILE A 43 -26.32 -8.45 -3.16
C ILE A 43 -27.80 -8.48 -2.75
N GLU A 44 -28.05 -8.38 -1.45
CA GLU A 44 -29.39 -8.33 -0.90
C GLU A 44 -29.61 -7.04 -0.14
N GLU A 45 -30.79 -6.43 -0.30
CA GLU A 45 -31.22 -5.34 0.55
C GLU A 45 -31.57 -5.87 1.95
N ARG A 46 -30.94 -5.27 2.96
CA ARG A 46 -31.35 -5.35 4.36
C ARG A 46 -31.84 -3.97 4.78
N GLN A 47 -32.73 -3.92 5.77
CA GLN A 47 -33.44 -2.72 6.26
C GLN A 47 -32.85 -1.36 5.82
N ASP A 48 -31.60 -1.07 6.20
CA ASP A 48 -30.93 0.21 5.91
C ASP A 48 -29.61 0.08 5.12
N LYS A 49 -29.27 -1.11 4.60
CA LYS A 49 -28.02 -1.34 3.84
C LYS A 49 -28.09 -2.53 2.89
N THR A 50 -27.39 -2.43 1.76
CA THR A 50 -27.11 -3.60 0.92
C THR A 50 -26.04 -4.48 1.58
N ALA A 51 -26.16 -5.80 1.41
CA ALA A 51 -25.21 -6.75 1.94
C ALA A 51 -24.82 -7.76 0.86
N LYS A 52 -23.50 -8.00 0.73
CA LYS A 52 -22.94 -9.08 -0.10
C LYS A 52 -23.09 -10.39 0.67
N VAL A 53 -24.17 -11.12 0.42
CA VAL A 53 -24.51 -12.36 1.13
C VAL A 53 -23.84 -13.56 0.44
N PRO A 54 -23.10 -14.41 1.17
CA PRO A 54 -22.41 -15.57 0.58
C PRO A 54 -23.35 -16.75 0.30
N TYR A 55 -23.08 -17.44 -0.81
CA TYR A 55 -23.84 -18.56 -1.35
C TYR A 55 -22.93 -19.72 -1.73
N ASN A 56 -23.44 -20.93 -1.49
CA ASN A 56 -22.72 -22.18 -1.75
C ASN A 56 -22.63 -22.44 -3.28
N PRO A 57 -21.41 -22.48 -3.84
CA PRO A 57 -21.17 -22.76 -5.27
C PRO A 57 -21.65 -24.12 -5.75
N SER A 58 -21.89 -25.08 -4.86
CA SER A 58 -22.41 -26.41 -5.23
C SER A 58 -23.93 -26.43 -5.45
N THR A 59 -24.61 -25.29 -5.32
CA THR A 59 -26.08 -25.21 -5.32
C THR A 59 -26.62 -24.18 -6.33
N PRO A 60 -26.23 -24.26 -7.63
CA PRO A 60 -26.50 -23.20 -8.61
C PRO A 60 -27.99 -22.87 -8.78
N THR A 61 -28.86 -23.86 -8.66
CA THR A 61 -30.31 -23.67 -8.85
C THR A 61 -31.06 -23.41 -7.55
N GLN A 62 -30.59 -23.96 -6.43
CA GLN A 62 -31.24 -23.82 -5.13
C GLN A 62 -30.80 -22.55 -4.42
N MET A 63 -29.60 -22.04 -4.72
CA MET A 63 -28.98 -20.88 -4.10
C MET A 63 -29.06 -20.98 -2.58
N TYR A 64 -28.37 -21.95 -1.99
CA TYR A 64 -28.26 -22.02 -0.54
C TYR A 64 -27.18 -21.08 -0.05
N ARG A 65 -27.49 -20.27 0.98
CA ARG A 65 -26.49 -19.48 1.70
C ARG A 65 -25.48 -20.40 2.37
N CYS A 66 -24.25 -19.94 2.52
CA CYS A 66 -23.19 -20.68 3.22
C CYS A 66 -22.54 -19.82 4.30
N ASP A 67 -21.78 -20.49 5.17
CA ASP A 67 -20.77 -19.82 5.98
C ASP A 67 -19.59 -19.47 5.05
N PRO A 68 -19.21 -18.19 4.90
CA PRO A 68 -18.10 -17.83 4.03
C PRO A 68 -16.73 -18.24 4.59
N THR A 69 -16.66 -18.64 5.86
CA THR A 69 -15.42 -19.06 6.52
C THR A 69 -15.17 -20.57 6.47
N ASP A 70 -16.16 -21.35 6.01
CA ASP A 70 -16.03 -22.79 5.87
C ASP A 70 -15.23 -23.13 4.59
N PRO A 71 -14.02 -23.72 4.69
CA PRO A 71 -13.23 -24.05 3.50
C PRO A 71 -13.87 -25.14 2.64
N GLU A 72 -14.73 -26.00 3.21
CA GLU A 72 -15.33 -27.15 2.51
C GLU A 72 -16.41 -26.74 1.50
N VAL A 73 -16.94 -25.52 1.59
CA VAL A 73 -17.93 -25.01 0.61
C VAL A 73 -17.27 -24.40 -0.62
N ALA A 74 -15.97 -24.15 -0.58
CA ALA A 74 -15.27 -23.45 -1.64
C ALA A 74 -14.97 -24.36 -2.84
N VAL A 75 -14.91 -23.76 -4.02
CA VAL A 75 -14.57 -24.42 -5.29
C VAL A 75 -13.52 -23.59 -6.03
N THR A 76 -13.11 -24.02 -7.22
CA THR A 76 -12.23 -23.25 -8.11
C THR A 76 -12.96 -22.05 -8.71
N PHE A 77 -12.22 -21.07 -9.25
CA PHE A 77 -12.81 -19.90 -9.91
C PHE A 77 -13.81 -20.29 -11.00
N ASP A 78 -13.41 -21.21 -11.88
CA ASP A 78 -14.25 -21.66 -12.99
C ASP A 78 -15.53 -22.37 -12.48
N GLY A 79 -15.43 -23.13 -11.38
CA GLY A 79 -16.59 -23.77 -10.75
C GLY A 79 -17.57 -22.77 -10.14
N ALA A 80 -17.06 -21.73 -9.48
CA ALA A 80 -17.89 -20.66 -8.93
C ALA A 80 -18.58 -19.86 -10.04
N MET A 81 -17.87 -19.57 -11.14
CA MET A 81 -18.42 -18.84 -12.28
C MET A 81 -19.51 -19.64 -13.02
N ASP A 82 -19.30 -20.94 -13.26
CA ASP A 82 -20.33 -21.83 -13.82
C ASP A 82 -21.61 -21.83 -12.95
N THR A 83 -21.45 -21.72 -11.63
CA THR A 83 -22.60 -21.60 -10.73
C THR A 83 -23.30 -20.25 -10.84
N VAL A 84 -22.56 -19.14 -10.95
CA VAL A 84 -23.15 -17.82 -11.22
C VAL A 84 -23.97 -17.84 -12.52
N ASP A 85 -23.40 -18.37 -13.59
CA ASP A 85 -24.05 -18.44 -14.90
C ASP A 85 -25.33 -19.28 -14.86
N ARG A 86 -25.27 -20.49 -14.29
CA ARG A 86 -26.44 -21.36 -14.17
C ARG A 86 -27.53 -20.77 -13.27
N SER A 87 -27.15 -20.08 -12.21
CA SER A 87 -28.09 -19.38 -11.35
C SER A 87 -28.86 -18.32 -12.15
N ARG A 88 -28.16 -17.49 -12.93
CA ARG A 88 -28.76 -16.47 -13.81
C ARG A 88 -29.63 -17.06 -14.91
N MET A 89 -29.27 -18.22 -15.47
CA MET A 89 -30.12 -18.92 -16.45
C MET A 89 -31.47 -19.35 -15.86
N VAL A 90 -31.53 -19.68 -14.57
CA VAL A 90 -32.75 -20.15 -13.90
C VAL A 90 -33.55 -19.01 -13.29
N HIS A 91 -32.87 -18.04 -12.68
CA HIS A 91 -33.49 -16.99 -11.86
C HIS A 91 -33.46 -15.60 -12.50
N GLY A 92 -32.78 -15.42 -13.63
CA GLY A 92 -32.65 -14.11 -14.27
C GLY A 92 -31.91 -13.11 -13.37
N ASP A 93 -32.49 -11.92 -13.20
CA ASP A 93 -31.97 -10.85 -12.34
C ASP A 93 -31.96 -11.22 -10.84
N ASP A 94 -32.70 -12.27 -10.45
CA ASP A 94 -32.67 -12.81 -9.08
C ASP A 94 -31.57 -13.87 -8.87
N GLY A 95 -30.70 -14.08 -9.85
CA GLY A 95 -29.55 -14.98 -9.75
C GLY A 95 -28.44 -14.47 -8.83
N LEU A 96 -27.31 -15.17 -8.85
CA LEU A 96 -26.10 -14.74 -8.15
C LEU A 96 -25.44 -13.55 -8.85
N ASP A 97 -24.88 -12.63 -8.06
CA ASP A 97 -24.26 -11.40 -8.56
C ASP A 97 -22.79 -11.58 -8.93
N GLY A 98 -22.10 -12.53 -8.30
CA GLY A 98 -20.71 -12.80 -8.62
C GLY A 98 -20.06 -13.84 -7.74
N VAL A 99 -18.73 -13.84 -7.78
CA VAL A 99 -17.87 -14.74 -7.02
C VAL A 99 -17.19 -14.01 -5.87
N GLY A 100 -16.96 -14.74 -4.78
CA GLY A 100 -16.20 -14.29 -3.63
C GLY A 100 -14.96 -15.15 -3.43
N LEU A 101 -13.93 -14.57 -2.85
CA LEU A 101 -12.66 -15.19 -2.55
C LEU A 101 -12.48 -15.28 -1.05
N GLN A 102 -12.29 -16.49 -0.51
CA GLN A 102 -11.97 -16.66 0.91
C GLN A 102 -10.55 -16.16 1.19
N ILE A 103 -10.44 -15.33 2.23
CA ILE A 103 -9.17 -14.81 2.74
C ILE A 103 -8.72 -15.74 3.87
N ARG A 104 -7.68 -16.54 3.60
CA ARG A 104 -7.09 -17.53 4.51
C ARG A 104 -5.76 -18.04 3.96
N ASP A 105 -5.05 -18.80 4.79
CA ASP A 105 -3.85 -19.57 4.43
C ASP A 105 -2.76 -18.71 3.77
N GLY A 106 -2.41 -17.59 4.42
CA GLY A 106 -1.36 -16.68 3.97
C GLY A 106 -1.79 -15.67 2.89
N LEU A 107 -3.03 -15.74 2.41
CA LEU A 107 -3.61 -14.71 1.55
C LEU A 107 -4.23 -13.60 2.40
N VAL A 108 -3.79 -12.36 2.19
CA VAL A 108 -4.29 -11.16 2.83
C VAL A 108 -5.05 -10.31 1.81
N GLY A 109 -6.21 -9.80 2.23
CA GLY A 109 -7.00 -8.82 1.49
C GLY A 109 -6.95 -7.45 2.16
N VAL A 110 -6.61 -6.42 1.39
CA VAL A 110 -6.67 -5.02 1.79
C VAL A 110 -7.84 -4.37 1.04
N ASP A 111 -8.79 -3.82 1.78
CA ASP A 111 -9.99 -3.14 1.26
C ASP A 111 -9.85 -1.63 1.49
N LEU A 112 -9.95 -0.85 0.41
CA LEU A 112 -9.89 0.61 0.43
C LEU A 112 -11.27 1.14 0.04
N ASP A 113 -12.03 1.63 1.02
CA ASP A 113 -13.39 2.11 0.85
C ASP A 113 -13.43 3.59 0.43
N ASP A 114 -14.42 3.93 -0.40
CA ASP A 114 -14.79 5.30 -0.83
C ASP A 114 -13.68 6.14 -1.52
N CYS A 115 -12.56 5.52 -1.86
CA CYS A 115 -11.40 6.19 -2.45
C CYS A 115 -11.51 6.47 -3.96
N VAL A 116 -12.47 5.88 -4.68
CA VAL A 116 -12.62 6.01 -6.14
C VAL A 116 -13.88 6.78 -6.52
N GLU A 117 -13.80 7.59 -7.57
CA GLU A 117 -14.93 8.25 -8.23
C GLU A 117 -14.79 8.14 -9.73
N GLN A 118 -15.91 8.02 -10.44
CA GLN A 118 -15.91 8.06 -11.90
C GLN A 118 -16.40 9.43 -12.39
N ILE A 119 -15.52 10.18 -13.05
CA ILE A 119 -15.82 11.50 -13.63
C ILE A 119 -15.60 11.43 -15.13
N ASP A 120 -16.62 11.77 -15.92
CA ASP A 120 -16.57 11.79 -17.39
C ASP A 120 -16.11 10.46 -18.05
N GLY A 121 -16.31 9.33 -17.36
CA GLY A 121 -15.92 8.00 -17.81
C GLY A 121 -14.52 7.56 -17.38
N GLU A 122 -13.76 8.43 -16.71
CA GLU A 122 -12.44 8.15 -16.15
C GLU A 122 -12.54 7.90 -14.64
N TYR A 123 -11.74 6.97 -14.14
CA TYR A 123 -11.65 6.72 -12.70
C TYR A 123 -10.62 7.64 -12.08
N ARG A 124 -11.04 8.37 -11.07
CA ARG A 124 -10.16 9.13 -10.19
C ARG A 124 -10.11 8.49 -8.83
N ILE A 125 -8.95 8.51 -8.22
CA ILE A 125 -8.70 7.94 -6.90
C ILE A 125 -8.03 8.97 -6.00
N ASP A 126 -8.30 8.86 -4.70
CA ASP A 126 -7.61 9.65 -3.68
C ASP A 126 -6.11 9.36 -3.68
N ASP A 127 -5.31 10.40 -3.42
CA ASP A 127 -3.86 10.30 -3.33
C ASP A 127 -3.43 9.23 -2.31
N TRP A 128 -4.05 9.20 -1.13
CA TRP A 128 -3.70 8.23 -0.08
C TRP A 128 -3.91 6.78 -0.55
N ALA A 129 -4.98 6.50 -1.28
CA ALA A 129 -5.28 5.15 -1.74
C ALA A 129 -4.34 4.74 -2.88
N TYR A 130 -4.06 5.66 -3.80
CA TYR A 130 -3.05 5.44 -4.84
C TYR A 130 -1.67 5.15 -4.24
N GLU A 131 -1.28 5.85 -3.18
CA GLU A 131 -0.04 5.60 -2.46
C GLU A 131 0.00 4.20 -1.85
N LEU A 132 -1.10 3.70 -1.30
CA LEU A 132 -1.16 2.33 -0.77
C LEU A 132 -1.04 1.28 -1.89
N ILE A 133 -1.69 1.52 -3.03
CA ILE A 133 -1.59 0.64 -4.22
C ILE A 133 -0.15 0.57 -4.71
N ASP A 134 0.51 1.73 -4.89
CA ASP A 134 1.90 1.83 -5.36
C ASP A 134 2.90 1.26 -4.35
N ALA A 135 2.60 1.36 -3.04
CA ALA A 135 3.44 0.80 -1.99
C ALA A 135 3.28 -0.70 -1.82
N ILE A 136 2.07 -1.25 -2.00
CA ILE A 136 1.85 -2.69 -1.94
C ILE A 136 2.40 -3.38 -3.18
N ASP A 137 2.21 -2.78 -4.35
CA ASP A 137 2.68 -3.31 -5.64
C ASP A 137 2.30 -4.79 -5.83
N SER A 138 1.01 -5.08 -5.72
CA SER A 138 0.44 -6.43 -5.91
C SER A 138 -0.88 -6.34 -6.66
N PHE A 139 -1.49 -7.49 -6.95
CA PHE A 139 -2.76 -7.55 -7.66
C PHE A 139 -3.81 -6.64 -7.04
N THR A 140 -4.29 -5.69 -7.86
CA THR A 140 -5.24 -4.66 -7.46
C THR A 140 -6.43 -4.66 -8.40
N GLU A 141 -7.65 -4.60 -7.85
CA GLU A 141 -8.89 -4.53 -8.62
C GLU A 141 -9.85 -3.46 -8.10
N ILE A 142 -10.69 -2.94 -9.01
CA ILE A 142 -11.81 -2.07 -8.65
C ILE A 142 -12.91 -2.91 -8.01
N SER A 143 -13.37 -2.51 -6.82
CA SER A 143 -14.39 -3.23 -6.07
C SER A 143 -15.76 -3.22 -6.79
N PRO A 144 -16.73 -4.08 -6.41
CA PRO A 144 -18.04 -4.11 -7.08
C PRO A 144 -18.82 -2.81 -7.01
N SER A 145 -18.62 -1.98 -5.97
CA SER A 145 -19.29 -0.68 -5.87
C SER A 145 -18.73 0.35 -6.85
N SER A 146 -17.57 0.09 -7.44
CA SER A 146 -16.78 1.05 -8.24
C SER A 146 -16.32 2.30 -7.48
N THR A 147 -16.49 2.32 -6.16
CA THR A 147 -16.06 3.42 -5.27
C THR A 147 -14.87 3.04 -4.40
N GLY A 148 -14.41 1.78 -4.46
CA GLY A 148 -13.30 1.29 -3.66
C GLY A 148 -12.38 0.34 -4.45
N ILE A 149 -11.32 -0.10 -3.78
CA ILE A 149 -10.25 -0.93 -4.34
C ILE A 149 -10.00 -2.13 -3.43
N HIS A 150 -9.76 -3.30 -4.02
CA HIS A 150 -9.16 -4.43 -3.30
C HIS A 150 -7.72 -4.64 -3.74
N ILE A 151 -6.84 -4.95 -2.80
CA ILE A 151 -5.47 -5.40 -3.06
C ILE A 151 -5.27 -6.76 -2.40
N LEU A 152 -4.71 -7.72 -3.14
CA LEU A 152 -4.43 -9.07 -2.65
C LEU A 152 -2.92 -9.28 -2.52
N VAL A 153 -2.45 -9.81 -1.39
CA VAL A 153 -1.03 -10.01 -1.10
C VAL A 153 -0.80 -11.32 -0.35
N GLU A 154 0.34 -11.97 -0.58
CA GLU A 154 0.78 -13.11 0.23
C GLU A 154 1.63 -12.61 1.42
N ALA A 155 1.10 -12.76 2.63
CA ALA A 155 1.75 -12.31 3.86
C ALA A 155 1.27 -13.07 5.11
N GLU A 156 2.13 -13.11 6.13
CA GLU A 156 1.74 -13.47 7.50
C GLU A 156 1.59 -12.20 8.33
N LEU A 157 0.40 -11.97 8.87
CA LEU A 157 0.15 -10.82 9.76
C LEU A 157 0.46 -11.20 11.21
N ASP A 158 1.09 -10.27 11.94
CA ASP A 158 1.22 -10.41 13.39
C ASP A 158 -0.17 -10.26 14.02
N PRO A 159 -0.59 -11.18 14.92
CA PRO A 159 -1.89 -11.11 15.58
C PRO A 159 -2.15 -9.84 16.41
N SER A 160 -1.11 -9.04 16.70
CA SER A 160 -1.22 -7.75 17.39
C SER A 160 -1.72 -6.61 16.49
N TYR A 161 -1.80 -6.81 15.18
CA TYR A 161 -2.24 -5.80 14.22
C TYR A 161 -3.75 -5.56 14.30
N LYS A 162 -4.16 -4.30 14.11
CA LYS A 162 -5.58 -3.94 14.00
C LYS A 162 -6.05 -4.11 12.56
N ASN A 163 -7.24 -4.68 12.41
CA ASN A 163 -7.79 -5.05 11.09
C ASN A 163 -8.52 -3.89 10.38
N LYS A 164 -8.69 -2.72 11.01
CA LYS A 164 -9.56 -1.64 10.52
C LYS A 164 -9.11 -0.25 10.99
N CYS A 165 -9.08 0.71 10.07
CA CYS A 165 -9.13 2.15 10.36
C CYS A 165 -10.29 2.78 9.59
N ASP A 166 -11.34 3.14 10.33
CA ASP A 166 -12.54 3.78 9.78
C ASP A 166 -12.28 5.21 9.29
N GLU A 167 -11.26 5.89 9.81
CA GLU A 167 -10.99 7.32 9.54
C GLU A 167 -10.47 7.57 8.12
N ILE A 168 -9.76 6.59 7.55
CA ILE A 168 -9.24 6.63 6.18
C ILE A 168 -9.82 5.54 5.28
N GLY A 169 -10.81 4.77 5.76
CA GLY A 169 -11.48 3.75 4.94
C GLY A 169 -10.59 2.56 4.56
N VAL A 170 -9.69 2.10 5.46
CA VAL A 170 -8.80 0.96 5.19
C VAL A 170 -9.13 -0.22 6.09
N GLU A 171 -9.37 -1.39 5.51
CA GLU A 171 -9.53 -2.65 6.22
C GLU A 171 -8.51 -3.70 5.73
N ILE A 172 -7.90 -4.45 6.65
CA ILE A 172 -6.92 -5.50 6.34
C ILE A 172 -7.37 -6.79 7.01
N TYR A 173 -7.43 -7.87 6.22
CA TYR A 173 -7.84 -9.18 6.69
C TYR A 173 -6.90 -10.27 6.19
N ASP A 174 -6.53 -11.18 7.09
CA ASP A 174 -5.79 -12.42 6.80
C ASP A 174 -6.64 -13.69 6.97
N SER A 175 -7.86 -13.53 7.50
CA SER A 175 -8.72 -14.63 7.91
C SER A 175 -10.18 -14.20 8.11
N ASN A 176 -11.08 -15.18 8.26
CA ASN A 176 -12.48 -15.00 8.71
C ASN A 176 -13.36 -14.09 7.84
N ARG A 177 -12.96 -13.81 6.59
CA ARG A 177 -13.68 -12.99 5.63
C ARG A 177 -13.60 -13.61 4.24
N PHE A 178 -14.55 -13.21 3.40
CA PHE A 178 -14.39 -13.34 1.95
C PHE A 178 -14.39 -11.93 1.35
N PHE A 179 -13.65 -11.75 0.27
CA PHE A 179 -13.69 -10.55 -0.56
C PHE A 179 -14.55 -10.85 -1.78
N THR A 180 -15.41 -9.93 -2.18
CA THR A 180 -16.01 -10.01 -3.51
C THR A 180 -14.91 -9.79 -4.55
N PHE A 181 -14.90 -10.59 -5.61
CA PHE A 181 -13.86 -10.50 -6.63
C PHE A 181 -14.47 -10.04 -7.96
N THR A 182 -13.87 -9.04 -8.60
CA THR A 182 -14.37 -8.47 -9.85
C THR A 182 -13.49 -8.79 -11.04
N GLY A 183 -12.20 -9.03 -10.82
CA GLY A 183 -11.18 -9.15 -11.87
C GLY A 183 -10.98 -7.87 -12.68
N ARG A 184 -11.57 -6.75 -12.25
CA ARG A 184 -11.46 -5.42 -12.88
C ARG A 184 -10.12 -4.81 -12.50
N HIS A 185 -9.08 -5.36 -13.09
CA HIS A 185 -7.69 -5.03 -12.79
C HIS A 185 -7.41 -3.54 -12.94
N VAL A 186 -6.65 -2.96 -12.00
CA VAL A 186 -6.14 -1.59 -12.12
C VAL A 186 -4.87 -1.59 -12.97
N SER A 187 -4.94 -0.97 -14.15
CA SER A 187 -3.83 -0.89 -15.09
C SER A 187 -2.60 -0.26 -14.42
N GLY A 188 -1.43 -0.85 -14.66
CA GLY A 188 -0.18 -0.41 -14.05
C GLY A 188 0.19 -1.14 -12.77
N THR A 189 -0.72 -1.90 -12.17
CA THR A 189 -0.41 -2.80 -11.04
C THR A 189 -0.09 -4.22 -11.52
N PRO A 190 0.59 -5.05 -10.73
CA PRO A 190 0.86 -6.44 -11.08
C PRO A 190 -0.42 -7.25 -11.37
N THR A 191 -0.31 -8.21 -12.29
CA THR A 191 -1.37 -9.19 -12.57
C THR A 191 -1.29 -10.44 -11.68
N SER A 192 -0.20 -10.57 -10.92
CA SER A 192 0.10 -11.62 -9.95
C SER A 192 -0.11 -11.11 -8.53
N ILE A 193 -0.32 -12.05 -7.60
CA ILE A 193 -0.26 -11.77 -6.18
C ILE A 193 1.20 -11.90 -5.77
N GLU A 194 1.76 -10.84 -5.21
CA GLU A 194 3.15 -10.79 -4.78
C GLU A 194 3.28 -11.16 -3.30
N SER A 195 4.41 -11.79 -2.94
CA SER A 195 4.76 -12.18 -1.58
C SER A 195 5.73 -11.19 -0.96
N GLU A 196 5.71 -11.05 0.36
CA GLU A 196 6.65 -10.20 1.11
C GLU A 196 6.54 -8.72 0.71
N VAL A 197 5.44 -8.11 1.13
CA VAL A 197 5.28 -6.65 1.14
C VAL A 197 5.35 -6.14 2.59
N PRO A 198 6.55 -6.05 3.23
CA PRO A 198 6.67 -5.54 4.59
C PRO A 198 6.33 -4.05 4.71
N GLY A 199 6.21 -3.34 3.58
CA GLY A 199 6.12 -1.89 3.53
C GLY A 199 4.85 -1.33 4.13
N LEU A 200 3.70 -1.89 3.77
CA LEU A 200 2.44 -1.24 4.10
C LEU A 200 1.90 -1.61 5.48
N VAL A 201 2.05 -2.88 5.89
CA VAL A 201 1.65 -3.31 7.24
C VAL A 201 2.49 -2.60 8.29
N ALA A 202 3.80 -2.40 8.05
CA ALA A 202 4.66 -1.63 8.95
C ALA A 202 4.45 -0.10 8.86
N ALA A 203 4.22 0.48 7.66
CA ALA A 203 3.98 1.92 7.50
C ALA A 203 2.65 2.36 8.14
N TYR A 204 1.59 1.56 8.01
CA TYR A 204 0.30 1.82 8.65
C TYR A 204 0.39 1.75 10.19
N GLN A 205 1.24 0.86 10.73
CA GLN A 205 1.51 0.82 12.17
C GLN A 205 2.23 2.07 12.69
N HIS A 206 3.16 2.65 11.93
CA HIS A 206 3.88 3.85 12.37
C HIS A 206 2.95 5.07 12.48
N THR A 207 2.05 5.26 11.51
CA THR A 207 1.04 6.34 11.54
C THR A 207 0.10 6.22 12.75
N TYR A 208 -0.22 5.01 13.21
CA TYR A 208 -1.16 4.79 14.31
C TYR A 208 -0.50 4.66 15.70
N LEU A 209 0.75 4.17 15.78
CA LEU A 209 1.49 4.09 17.05
C LEU A 209 1.90 5.49 17.55
N GLU A 210 2.16 6.45 16.66
CA GLU A 210 2.44 7.84 17.03
C GLU A 210 1.22 8.57 17.60
N GLU A 211 -0.01 8.21 17.19
CA GLU A 211 -1.24 8.81 17.73
C GLU A 211 -1.69 8.20 19.07
N MET A 212 -1.25 6.97 19.40
CA MET A 212 -1.63 6.28 20.64
C MET A 212 -0.69 6.50 21.83
N ASP A 213 0.49 7.12 21.64
CA ASP A 213 1.47 7.38 22.72
C ASP A 213 1.50 8.85 23.19
N VAL A 214 0.39 9.58 23.02
CA VAL A 214 0.14 10.84 23.73
C VAL A 214 -0.88 10.59 24.84
N PRO A 215 -0.45 10.29 26.08
CA PRO A 215 -1.37 10.28 27.21
C PRO A 215 -1.88 11.70 27.46
N GLU A 216 -3.17 11.92 27.27
CA GLU A 216 -3.86 13.07 27.88
C GLU A 216 -3.78 12.93 29.40
N ASP A 217 -3.19 13.96 30.01
CA ASP A 217 -3.27 14.32 31.43
C ASP A 217 -2.37 13.57 32.44
N THR A 218 -1.29 14.24 32.87
CA THR A 218 -1.05 14.45 34.31
C THR A 218 -0.01 15.54 34.56
N THR A 219 -0.50 16.72 34.94
CA THR A 219 0.26 17.65 35.78
C THR A 219 0.54 17.03 37.15
N THR A 220 1.79 17.18 37.64
CA THR A 220 2.22 17.43 39.05
C THR A 220 3.29 16.47 39.61
N HIS A 221 4.52 17.00 39.67
CA HIS A 221 5.57 16.91 40.69
C HIS A 221 6.12 15.56 41.26
N CYS A 222 7.40 15.36 40.95
CA CYS A 222 8.57 15.22 41.86
C CYS A 222 9.12 13.83 42.24
N ALA A 223 10.37 13.63 41.78
CA ALA A 223 11.60 13.30 42.55
C ALA A 223 12.28 11.94 42.27
N ASN A 224 13.38 12.04 41.51
CA ASN A 224 14.68 11.34 41.57
C ASN A 224 14.74 9.84 41.91
N SER A 225 15.22 9.04 40.96
CA SER A 225 16.58 8.46 41.07
C SER A 225 17.08 7.89 39.74
N ASP A 226 18.23 8.42 39.35
CA ASP A 226 19.23 8.04 38.35
C ASP A 226 19.22 6.61 37.79
N VAL A 227 18.97 6.48 36.48
CA VAL A 227 19.78 5.62 35.58
C VAL A 227 19.94 6.35 34.24
N GLN A 228 21.20 6.65 33.90
CA GLN A 228 21.60 7.28 32.64
C GLN A 228 21.43 6.32 31.45
N ARG A 229 20.65 6.73 30.46
CA ARG A 229 20.87 6.44 29.03
C ARG A 229 20.43 7.67 28.25
N SER A 230 21.42 8.48 27.89
CA SER A 230 21.27 9.69 27.09
C SER A 230 21.02 9.33 25.63
N GLY A 231 19.87 9.75 25.13
CA GLY A 231 19.51 9.84 23.73
C GLY A 231 18.39 10.87 23.64
N GLU A 232 18.75 12.14 23.77
CA GLU A 232 17.83 13.26 23.60
C GLU A 232 17.20 13.20 22.21
N TRP A 233 15.87 13.24 22.17
CA TRP A 233 15.11 13.60 20.97
C TRP A 233 15.41 15.06 20.65
N GLY A 234 16.45 15.27 19.86
CA GLY A 234 16.80 16.58 19.33
C GLY A 234 15.65 17.10 18.47
N THR A 235 15.12 18.26 18.84
CA THR A 235 14.34 19.11 17.95
C THR A 235 15.09 19.26 16.62
N PHE A 236 14.42 18.98 15.49
CA PHE A 236 14.97 19.24 14.16
C PHE A 236 15.50 20.69 14.08
N PRO A 237 16.81 20.91 13.89
CA PRO A 237 17.29 22.20 13.42
C PRO A 237 16.81 22.37 11.97
N GLY A 238 16.45 23.60 11.62
CA GLY A 238 15.66 23.94 10.43
C GLY A 238 16.15 23.37 9.10
N THR A 239 15.21 23.29 8.15
CA THR A 239 15.42 23.13 6.69
C THR A 239 16.77 22.49 6.35
N VAL A 240 16.82 21.15 6.34
CA VAL A 240 18.01 20.42 5.89
C VAL A 240 18.22 20.79 4.42
N ASP A 241 19.35 21.45 4.16
CA ASP A 241 19.77 21.80 2.81
C ASP A 241 20.42 20.56 2.20
N TYR A 242 19.69 19.90 1.29
CA TYR A 242 20.17 18.74 0.55
C TYR A 242 21.14 19.13 -0.58
N ASP A 243 21.31 20.42 -0.86
CA ASP A 243 22.20 20.89 -1.93
C ASP A 243 23.69 20.89 -1.53
N GLU A 244 24.01 20.85 -0.22
CA GLU A 244 25.39 20.78 0.27
C GLU A 244 25.66 19.45 0.99
N LEU A 245 26.32 18.50 0.30
CA LEU A 245 26.84 17.28 0.90
C LEU A 245 28.13 17.56 1.70
N THR A 246 28.34 16.82 2.78
CA THR A 246 29.63 16.77 3.49
C THR A 246 30.70 16.07 2.65
N ASP A 247 31.98 16.25 2.99
CA ASP A 247 33.09 15.58 2.31
C ASP A 247 32.94 14.03 2.34
N GLN A 248 32.38 13.47 3.43
CA GLN A 248 32.13 12.03 3.56
C GLN A 248 30.99 11.57 2.65
N GLU A 249 29.86 12.29 2.65
CA GLU A 249 28.73 12.00 1.76
C GLU A 249 29.13 12.14 0.29
N GLN A 250 29.89 13.17 -0.06
CA GLN A 250 30.40 13.38 -1.41
C GLN A 250 31.38 12.27 -1.83
N GLN A 251 32.18 11.73 -0.91
CA GLN A 251 33.09 10.62 -1.22
C GLN A 251 32.33 9.33 -1.58
N ILE A 252 31.17 9.06 -0.97
CA ILE A 252 30.27 7.97 -1.37
C ILE A 252 29.76 8.19 -2.79
N VAL A 253 29.27 9.40 -3.09
CA VAL A 253 28.75 9.76 -4.42
C VAL A 253 29.83 9.63 -5.49
N ASP A 254 31.02 10.18 -5.23
CA ASP A 254 32.15 10.14 -6.15
C ASP A 254 32.61 8.71 -6.43
N ALA A 255 32.66 7.85 -5.40
CA ALA A 255 33.00 6.44 -5.56
C ALA A 255 31.93 5.70 -6.36
N GLY A 256 30.66 5.86 -6.00
CA GLY A 256 29.53 5.27 -6.69
C GLY A 256 29.49 5.65 -8.16
N CYS A 257 29.52 6.94 -8.47
CA CYS A 257 29.48 7.42 -9.85
C CYS A 257 30.70 7.00 -10.67
N LYS A 258 31.87 6.79 -10.05
CA LYS A 258 33.10 6.43 -10.76
C LYS A 258 33.21 4.93 -11.04
N TYR A 259 32.65 4.09 -10.18
CA TYR A 259 32.91 2.64 -10.21
C TYR A 259 31.64 1.79 -10.35
N ASP A 260 30.44 2.39 -10.34
CA ASP A 260 29.16 1.71 -10.51
C ASP A 260 28.28 2.47 -11.52
N ASP A 261 28.26 2.00 -12.77
CA ASP A 261 27.49 2.61 -13.87
C ASP A 261 25.99 2.77 -13.53
N ASP A 262 25.43 1.86 -12.73
CA ASP A 262 24.02 1.97 -12.32
C ASP A 262 23.85 3.04 -11.24
N PHE A 263 24.80 3.17 -10.31
CA PHE A 263 24.81 4.28 -9.36
C PHE A 263 24.90 5.60 -10.13
N GLU A 264 25.84 5.73 -11.06
CA GLU A 264 26.02 6.94 -11.87
C GLU A 264 24.71 7.32 -12.59
N LEU A 265 24.07 6.33 -13.23
CA LEU A 265 22.81 6.53 -13.96
C LEU A 265 21.67 6.95 -13.03
N LEU A 266 21.45 6.21 -11.93
CA LEU A 266 20.39 6.51 -10.95
C LEU A 266 20.60 7.86 -10.27
N TYR A 267 21.85 8.22 -10.00
CA TYR A 267 22.18 9.43 -9.27
C TYR A 267 22.13 10.68 -10.15
N ASN A 268 22.53 10.60 -11.43
CA ASN A 268 22.69 11.77 -12.29
C ASN A 268 21.62 11.95 -13.38
N ASP A 269 20.96 10.88 -13.83
CA ASP A 269 20.02 10.93 -14.97
C ASP A 269 18.74 10.15 -14.69
N ALA A 270 17.84 10.80 -13.94
CA ALA A 270 16.56 10.23 -13.55
C ALA A 270 15.68 9.83 -14.73
N GLU A 271 15.68 10.62 -15.80
CA GLU A 271 14.86 10.36 -17.00
C GLU A 271 15.31 9.05 -17.67
N SER A 272 16.61 8.88 -17.87
CA SER A 272 17.16 7.65 -18.45
C SER A 272 17.02 6.46 -17.50
N ALA A 273 17.15 6.67 -16.18
CA ALA A 273 16.97 5.63 -15.19
C ALA A 273 15.52 5.12 -15.15
N TRP A 274 14.54 6.00 -15.00
CA TRP A 274 13.12 5.62 -14.96
C TRP A 274 12.67 4.95 -16.26
N ASN A 275 13.22 5.36 -17.41
CA ASN A 275 12.89 4.78 -18.71
C ASN A 275 13.83 3.64 -19.13
N HIS A 276 14.68 3.12 -18.23
CA HIS A 276 15.65 2.09 -18.59
C HIS A 276 14.91 0.79 -19.00
N PRO A 277 15.19 0.23 -20.19
CA PRO A 277 14.33 -0.79 -20.80
C PRO A 277 14.32 -2.14 -20.05
N THR A 278 15.36 -2.47 -19.29
CA THR A 278 15.52 -3.80 -18.68
C THR A 278 15.86 -3.85 -17.19
N LYS A 279 16.51 -2.84 -16.61
CA LYS A 279 17.07 -2.90 -15.25
C LYS A 279 16.04 -2.63 -14.15
N TRP A 280 15.15 -1.65 -14.35
CA TRP A 280 14.15 -1.25 -13.35
C TRP A 280 12.72 -1.38 -13.89
N ALA A 281 12.43 -2.55 -14.49
CA ALA A 281 11.11 -2.97 -14.97
C ALA A 281 10.38 -1.97 -15.90
N GLY A 282 11.12 -1.12 -16.63
CA GLY A 282 10.57 -0.30 -17.71
C GLY A 282 9.65 0.85 -17.27
N GLY A 283 9.89 1.45 -16.11
CA GLY A 283 9.10 2.59 -15.62
C GLY A 283 8.92 2.64 -14.10
N ASP A 284 9.33 1.58 -13.39
CA ASP A 284 9.16 1.48 -11.95
C ASP A 284 10.17 2.36 -11.21
N LYS A 285 9.72 3.58 -10.89
CA LYS A 285 10.51 4.59 -10.19
C LYS A 285 10.82 4.19 -8.74
N SER A 286 9.99 3.36 -8.11
CA SER A 286 10.20 2.89 -6.73
C SER A 286 11.31 1.84 -6.69
N ARG A 287 11.41 0.98 -7.72
CA ARG A 287 12.60 0.12 -7.93
C ARG A 287 13.88 0.91 -8.17
N CYS A 288 13.81 2.04 -8.89
CA CYS A 288 14.96 2.93 -9.02
C CYS A 288 15.42 3.45 -7.65
N ASP A 289 14.50 3.94 -6.82
CA ASP A 289 14.82 4.45 -5.48
C ASP A 289 15.48 3.36 -4.62
N MET A 290 14.85 2.19 -4.52
CA MET A 290 15.39 1.05 -3.76
C MET A 290 16.76 0.61 -4.30
N SER A 291 16.96 0.64 -5.62
CA SER A 291 18.24 0.31 -6.23
C SER A 291 19.32 1.33 -5.87
N LEU A 292 19.02 2.63 -5.87
CA LEU A 292 19.99 3.64 -5.49
C LEU A 292 20.34 3.54 -4.01
N ILE A 293 19.33 3.41 -3.14
CA ILE A 293 19.53 3.25 -1.69
C ILE A 293 20.38 2.01 -1.41
N SER A 294 20.10 0.87 -2.07
CA SER A 294 20.90 -0.35 -1.91
C SER A 294 22.37 -0.12 -2.26
N LYS A 295 22.64 0.65 -3.32
CA LYS A 295 24.01 0.94 -3.75
C LYS A 295 24.69 1.94 -2.82
N ILE A 296 23.98 2.94 -2.31
CA ILE A 296 24.51 3.84 -1.27
C ILE A 296 24.93 3.01 -0.04
N CYS A 297 24.09 2.09 0.43
CA CYS A 297 24.45 1.20 1.54
C CYS A 297 25.66 0.32 1.22
N TYR A 298 25.75 -0.26 0.03
CA TYR A 298 26.94 -1.04 -0.39
C TYR A 298 28.22 -0.19 -0.31
N TRP A 299 28.20 1.01 -0.87
CA TRP A 299 29.36 1.91 -0.82
C TRP A 299 29.67 2.37 0.61
N ASN A 300 28.67 2.46 1.47
CA ASN A 300 28.84 2.87 2.86
C ASN A 300 29.42 1.77 3.76
N PHE A 301 28.99 0.51 3.58
CA PHE A 301 29.28 -0.58 4.52
C PHE A 301 30.22 -1.66 3.98
N GLU A 302 30.21 -1.92 2.67
CA GLU A 302 30.93 -3.07 2.07
C GLU A 302 32.15 -2.64 1.24
N ALA A 303 32.21 -1.39 0.78
CA ALA A 303 33.29 -0.95 -0.08
C ALA A 303 34.59 -0.70 0.70
N ASP A 304 35.59 -1.57 0.50
CA ASP A 304 36.93 -1.51 1.11
C ASP A 304 37.66 -0.14 1.00
N MET A 305 37.23 0.73 0.09
CA MET A 305 37.84 2.03 -0.19
C MET A 305 37.24 3.20 0.59
N ILE A 306 36.21 2.95 1.38
CA ILE A 306 35.57 3.92 2.26
C ILE A 306 35.93 3.54 3.71
N GLU A 307 36.64 4.44 4.41
CA GLU A 307 37.18 4.19 5.76
C GLU A 307 36.27 4.75 6.88
N PHE A 308 35.01 5.03 6.56
CA PHE A 308 34.01 5.55 7.49
C PHE A 308 32.64 4.98 7.14
N GLU A 309 31.70 5.11 8.07
CA GLU A 309 30.29 4.77 7.83
C GLU A 309 29.45 6.02 8.09
N LEU A 310 28.61 6.38 7.12
CA LEU A 310 27.54 7.33 7.32
C LEU A 310 26.46 6.69 8.21
N ASP A 311 25.86 7.52 9.05
CA ASP A 311 24.63 7.15 9.74
C ASP A 311 23.42 7.21 8.79
N ARG A 312 22.23 6.86 9.29
CA ARG A 312 20.99 6.91 8.51
C ARG A 312 20.77 8.30 7.88
N THR A 313 21.08 9.37 8.60
CA THR A 313 20.89 10.75 8.12
C THR A 313 21.83 11.05 6.95
N GLY A 314 23.08 10.60 7.02
CA GLY A 314 24.03 10.75 5.91
C GLY A 314 23.59 9.97 4.67
N ILE A 315 23.09 8.74 4.83
CA ILE A 315 22.53 7.94 3.73
C ILE A 315 21.31 8.64 3.11
N GLU A 316 20.42 9.19 3.94
CA GLU A 316 19.26 9.95 3.50
C GLU A 316 19.65 11.19 2.72
N ARG A 317 20.66 11.94 3.17
CA ARG A 317 21.17 13.11 2.45
C ARG A 317 21.75 12.75 1.09
N VAL A 318 22.56 11.70 1.01
CA VAL A 318 23.10 11.20 -0.26
C VAL A 318 21.97 10.77 -1.21
N PHE A 319 20.94 10.09 -0.71
CA PHE A 319 19.81 9.71 -1.55
C PHE A 319 19.05 10.95 -2.05
N MET A 320 18.71 11.87 -1.15
CA MET A 320 17.90 13.05 -1.43
C MET A 320 18.59 14.08 -2.33
N SER A 321 19.92 14.08 -2.41
CA SER A 321 20.69 14.88 -3.36
C SER A 321 20.76 14.28 -4.77
N GLY A 322 20.32 13.03 -4.96
CA GLY A 322 20.32 12.34 -6.25
C GLY A 322 19.15 12.76 -7.16
N ALA A 323 19.35 12.68 -8.48
CA ALA A 323 18.36 13.11 -9.48
C ALA A 323 17.01 12.39 -9.36
N ILE A 324 17.01 11.08 -9.07
CA ILE A 324 15.76 10.31 -8.93
C ILE A 324 14.94 10.70 -7.69
N ALA A 325 15.58 11.29 -6.68
CA ALA A 325 14.90 11.80 -5.49
C ALA A 325 14.29 13.20 -5.72
N ASN A 326 14.50 13.84 -6.87
CA ASN A 326 13.84 15.09 -7.24
C ASN A 326 12.47 14.82 -7.89
N ARG A 327 11.60 14.09 -7.18
CA ARG A 327 10.22 13.81 -7.59
C ARG A 327 9.26 14.05 -6.44
N VAL A 328 8.00 14.32 -6.76
CA VAL A 328 6.95 14.63 -5.76
C VAL A 328 6.95 13.61 -4.63
N LYS A 329 6.92 12.30 -4.95
CA LYS A 329 6.91 11.20 -3.96
C LYS A 329 8.00 11.34 -2.90
N THR A 330 9.27 11.41 -3.29
CA THR A 330 10.40 11.47 -2.35
C THR A 330 10.49 12.80 -1.60
N GLN A 331 10.02 13.90 -2.20
CA GLN A 331 10.04 15.23 -1.60
C GLN A 331 8.87 15.47 -0.62
N SER A 332 7.71 14.86 -0.88
CA SER A 332 6.51 14.99 -0.04
C SER A 332 6.34 13.87 0.98
N ARG A 333 7.11 12.76 0.86
CA ARG A 333 7.01 11.57 1.73
C ARG A 333 8.35 11.24 2.41
N PRO A 334 8.74 12.00 3.46
CA PRO A 334 9.93 11.67 4.25
C PRO A 334 9.83 10.28 4.92
N ASP A 335 8.62 9.81 5.19
CA ASP A 335 8.33 8.47 5.70
C ASP A 335 8.71 7.36 4.70
N TYR A 336 8.38 7.53 3.41
CA TYR A 336 8.77 6.59 2.35
C TYR A 336 10.29 6.50 2.22
N VAL A 337 10.98 7.65 2.22
CA VAL A 337 12.44 7.72 2.10
C VAL A 337 13.09 7.02 3.29
N ARG A 338 12.66 7.38 4.51
CA ARG A 338 13.17 6.77 5.75
C ARG A 338 12.93 5.27 5.78
N TYR A 339 11.73 4.80 5.43
CA TYR A 339 11.41 3.38 5.38
C TYR A 339 12.29 2.63 4.36
N SER A 340 12.46 3.18 3.16
CA SER A 340 13.26 2.56 2.11
C SER A 340 14.73 2.40 2.53
N ILE A 341 15.25 3.39 3.27
CA ILE A 341 16.59 3.35 3.89
C ILE A 341 16.64 2.33 5.02
N GLU A 342 15.70 2.36 5.98
CA GLU A 342 15.67 1.43 7.11
C GLU A 342 15.53 -0.03 6.65
N LYS A 343 14.74 -0.29 5.60
CA LYS A 343 14.64 -1.60 4.96
C LYS A 343 16.02 -2.10 4.50
N LYS A 344 16.80 -1.25 3.83
CA LYS A 344 18.13 -1.64 3.34
C LYS A 344 19.18 -1.72 4.44
N LEU A 345 19.12 -0.85 5.43
CA LEU A 345 19.98 -0.92 6.60
C LEU A 345 19.82 -2.24 7.36
N SER A 346 18.64 -2.87 7.34
CA SER A 346 18.43 -4.17 7.98
C SER A 346 19.15 -5.36 7.31
N GLU A 347 19.68 -5.16 6.10
CA GLU A 347 20.42 -6.17 5.34
C GLU A 347 21.94 -6.15 5.62
N TYR A 348 22.44 -5.11 6.30
CA TYR A 348 23.83 -4.91 6.70
C TYR A 348 23.96 -4.97 8.23
#